data_AF-A0AA96FYU1-F1
#
_entry.id   AF-A0AA96FYU1-F1
#
_cell.length_a   1.000
_cell.length_b   1.000
_cell.length_c   1.000
_cell.angle_alpha   90.00
_cell.angle_beta   90.00
_cell.angle_gamma   90.00
#
_symmetry.space_group_name_H-M   'P 1'
#
loop_
_entity.id
_entity.type
_entity.pdbx_description
1 polymer ?
#
loop_
_entity_poly.entity_id
_entity_poly.type
_entity_poly.pdbx_seq_one_letter_code
_entity_poly.pdbx_strand_id
1 'polypeptide(L)'
;MAAGVPQYRRLVAGGVLADAAPALLPEPVDERGPVRGSAAGGRAPCGGGSTPLRRLGADDTGVGGVVVSGYDTVTVALRHGLEAVDILRLRRACGVVLQSRNGSTLSFFVPAGTSATWHLPGSSCTAGALLLPAADPRWVMPPAGADCGARPTDAWVLRSALCEAACTLTAGGLGPF
;
A
#
# COMPACT_ATOMS: atom_id res chain seq x y z
N MET A 1 41.64 15.16 -33.47
CA MET A 1 41.71 14.18 -32.37
C MET A 1 40.32 13.59 -32.20
N ALA A 2 40.12 12.32 -32.57
CA ALA A 2 38.83 11.64 -32.50
C ALA A 2 38.79 10.77 -31.23
N ALA A 3 37.84 11.02 -30.34
CA ALA A 3 37.64 10.23 -29.13
C ALA A 3 36.87 8.95 -29.48
N GLY A 4 37.51 7.80 -29.29
CA GLY A 4 36.91 6.48 -29.51
C GLY A 4 35.85 6.17 -28.45
N VAL A 5 34.66 5.79 -28.91
CA VAL A 5 33.58 5.27 -28.07
C VAL A 5 33.91 3.84 -27.66
N PRO A 6 33.79 3.44 -26.38
CA PRO A 6 34.00 2.06 -25.99
C PRO A 6 32.85 1.18 -26.50
N GLN A 7 33.18 0.12 -27.23
CA GLN A 7 32.23 -0.90 -27.64
C GLN A 7 32.18 -2.01 -26.58
N TYR A 8 31.04 -2.14 -25.91
CA TYR A 8 30.81 -3.24 -24.97
C TYR A 8 30.41 -4.49 -25.77
N ARG A 9 31.28 -5.50 -25.74
CA ARG A 9 31.08 -6.77 -26.44
C ARG A 9 30.01 -7.57 -25.68
N ARG A 10 28.93 -7.94 -26.38
CA ARG A 10 27.89 -8.85 -25.88
C ARG A 10 28.50 -10.22 -25.62
N LEU A 11 28.48 -10.69 -24.37
CA LEU A 11 28.83 -12.06 -24.02
C LEU A 11 27.77 -13.01 -24.60
N VAL A 12 28.20 -13.84 -25.55
CA VAL A 12 27.45 -15.00 -26.04
C VAL A 12 27.61 -16.10 -25.01
N ALA A 13 26.54 -16.43 -24.29
CA ALA A 13 26.49 -17.63 -23.45
C ALA A 13 26.27 -18.85 -24.37
N GLY A 14 27.33 -19.65 -24.55
CA GLY A 14 27.25 -20.95 -25.22
C GLY A 14 27.07 -22.06 -24.19
N GLY A 15 25.90 -22.74 -24.26
CA GLY A 15 25.65 -24.17 -24.00
C GLY A 15 25.88 -24.77 -22.60
N VAL A 16 25.24 -25.84 -22.14
CA VAL A 16 24.12 -26.71 -22.57
C VAL A 16 23.72 -27.54 -21.30
N LEU A 17 22.40 -27.74 -21.11
CA LEU A 17 21.62 -28.79 -20.40
C LEU A 17 22.01 -29.35 -19.01
N ALA A 18 21.06 -29.26 -18.07
CA ALA A 18 20.49 -30.36 -17.28
C ALA A 18 19.26 -29.80 -16.54
N ASP A 19 18.04 -30.08 -17.00
CA ASP A 19 17.18 -31.20 -16.57
C ASP A 19 16.36 -30.89 -15.29
N ALA A 20 15.12 -31.38 -15.29
CA ALA A 20 14.12 -31.38 -14.22
C ALA A 20 13.37 -30.07 -13.91
N ALA A 21 12.32 -29.81 -14.68
CA ALA A 21 11.13 -29.12 -14.18
C ALA A 21 10.14 -30.17 -13.62
N PRO A 22 9.74 -30.14 -12.34
CA PRO A 22 8.58 -30.90 -11.90
C PRO A 22 7.31 -30.11 -12.24
N ALA A 23 6.59 -30.58 -13.25
CA ALA A 23 5.20 -30.23 -13.47
C ALA A 23 4.36 -30.81 -12.31
N LEU A 24 3.85 -29.96 -11.42
CA LEU A 24 2.80 -30.35 -10.49
C LEU A 24 1.45 -30.18 -11.19
N LEU A 25 0.94 -31.30 -11.72
CA LEU A 25 -0.47 -31.42 -12.05
C LEU A 25 -1.26 -31.72 -10.76
N PRO A 26 -2.46 -31.15 -10.57
CA PRO A 26 -3.33 -31.50 -9.45
C PRO A 26 -4.00 -32.86 -9.67
N GLU A 27 -3.92 -33.73 -8.66
CA GLU A 27 -4.60 -35.03 -8.60
C GLU A 27 -6.13 -34.87 -8.47
N PRO A 28 -6.93 -35.79 -9.02
CA PRO A 28 -8.39 -35.72 -9.00
C PRO A 28 -8.99 -36.01 -7.61
N VAL A 29 -10.05 -35.27 -7.27
CA VAL A 29 -10.97 -35.52 -6.15
C VAL A 29 -11.72 -36.84 -6.39
N ASP A 30 -11.65 -37.75 -5.41
CA ASP A 30 -12.56 -38.90 -5.31
C ASP A 30 -13.50 -38.69 -4.10
N GLU A 31 -14.78 -38.57 -4.38
CA GLU A 31 -15.87 -38.59 -3.39
C GLU A 31 -16.28 -40.03 -3.06
N ARG A 32 -16.22 -40.43 -1.79
CA ARG A 32 -17.18 -41.37 -1.15
C ARG A 32 -16.91 -41.54 0.36
N GLY A 33 -17.87 -41.14 1.21
CA GLY A 33 -17.95 -41.56 2.63
C GLY A 33 -18.51 -42.99 2.79
N PRO A 34 -19.16 -43.38 3.91
CA PRO A 34 -19.15 -42.86 5.29
C PRO A 34 -18.92 -43.99 6.34
N VAL A 35 -18.48 -43.71 7.59
CA VAL A 35 -18.80 -44.61 8.73
C VAL A 35 -18.83 -43.90 10.09
N ARG A 36 -19.83 -44.28 10.90
CA ARG A 36 -20.18 -43.84 12.25
C ARG A 36 -19.29 -44.40 13.37
N GLY A 37 -19.27 -43.68 14.49
CA GLY A 37 -19.00 -44.16 15.87
C GLY A 37 -18.40 -43.01 16.69
N SER A 38 -19.13 -42.17 17.45
CA SER A 38 -20.02 -42.37 18.61
C SER A 38 -19.30 -42.75 19.92
N ALA A 39 -19.64 -41.98 20.98
CA ALA A 39 -19.33 -42.08 22.42
C ALA A 39 -18.04 -41.36 22.90
N ALA A 40 -17.99 -40.63 24.03
CA ALA A 40 -18.98 -40.16 25.00
C ALA A 40 -18.29 -39.21 26.01
N GLY A 41 -19.08 -38.32 26.66
CA GLY A 41 -18.79 -37.69 27.96
C GLY A 41 -18.18 -36.28 27.90
N GLY A 42 -18.71 -35.22 28.54
CA GLY A 42 -19.81 -35.11 29.49
C GLY A 42 -20.29 -33.65 29.69
N ARG A 43 -21.55 -33.56 30.12
CA ARG A 43 -22.32 -32.42 30.70
C ARG A 43 -21.60 -31.79 31.92
N ALA A 44 -21.85 -30.59 32.45
CA ALA A 44 -22.72 -29.39 32.27
C ALA A 44 -22.39 -28.46 33.51
N PRO A 45 -23.20 -27.47 33.98
CA PRO A 45 -23.97 -26.38 33.35
C PRO A 45 -23.75 -24.98 33.99
N CYS A 46 -24.42 -23.98 33.37
CA CYS A 46 -25.14 -22.81 33.90
C CYS A 46 -24.44 -21.69 34.71
N GLY A 47 -24.54 -20.47 34.15
CA GLY A 47 -24.57 -19.19 34.87
C GLY A 47 -25.07 -18.08 33.93
N GLY A 48 -26.38 -17.79 33.97
CA GLY A 48 -27.03 -16.74 33.17
C GLY A 48 -26.95 -15.36 33.83
N GLY A 49 -27.24 -14.31 33.04
CA GLY A 49 -27.40 -12.95 33.55
C GLY A 49 -27.37 -11.89 32.45
N SER A 50 -28.50 -11.71 31.77
CA SER A 50 -28.74 -10.70 30.74
C SER A 50 -28.78 -9.27 31.31
N THR A 51 -28.21 -8.31 30.59
CA THR A 51 -28.81 -6.96 30.42
C THR A 51 -28.30 -6.32 29.12
N PRO A 52 -29.17 -6.02 28.14
CA PRO A 52 -28.82 -5.25 26.95
C PRO A 52 -28.95 -3.75 27.25
N LEU A 53 -27.84 -3.01 27.21
CA LEU A 53 -27.90 -1.55 27.19
C LEU A 53 -28.21 -1.09 25.76
N ARG A 54 -29.47 -0.69 25.58
CA ARG A 54 -30.05 0.22 24.59
C ARG A 54 -29.19 0.54 23.37
N ARG A 55 -29.56 -0.11 22.26
CA ARG A 55 -29.52 0.46 20.91
C ARG A 55 -30.42 1.71 20.89
N LEU A 56 -29.82 2.89 21.00
CA LEU A 56 -30.42 4.12 20.48
C LEU A 56 -30.04 4.20 19.02
N GLY A 57 -31.03 3.98 18.16
CA GLY A 57 -30.92 4.29 16.74
C GLY A 57 -30.72 5.79 16.57
N ALA A 58 -29.65 6.14 15.87
CA ALA A 58 -29.60 7.34 15.07
C ALA A 58 -29.53 6.85 13.62
N ASP A 59 -30.71 6.67 13.03
CA ASP A 59 -30.85 6.89 11.60
C ASP A 59 -30.64 8.38 11.38
N ASP A 60 -29.43 8.75 10.96
CA ASP A 60 -29.21 10.01 10.26
C ASP A 60 -28.38 9.71 9.01
N THR A 61 -28.90 10.21 7.91
CA THR A 61 -28.55 9.91 6.53
C THR A 61 -27.04 9.98 6.28
N GLY A 62 -26.46 8.88 5.82
CA GLY A 62 -25.04 8.74 5.52
C GLY A 62 -24.53 9.69 4.45
N VAL A 63 -24.27 10.94 4.85
CA VAL A 63 -23.26 11.79 4.23
C VAL A 63 -21.93 11.30 4.77
N GLY A 64 -21.12 10.68 3.92
CA GLY A 64 -19.83 10.10 4.26
C GLY A 64 -18.96 11.07 5.06
N GLY A 65 -18.93 10.87 6.37
CA GLY A 65 -18.15 11.65 7.30
C GLY A 65 -16.67 11.45 7.02
N VAL A 66 -16.07 12.46 6.40
CA VAL A 66 -14.62 12.60 6.29
C VAL A 66 -14.05 12.72 7.70
N VAL A 67 -13.38 11.68 8.18
CA VAL A 67 -12.60 11.78 9.41
C VAL A 67 -11.33 12.56 9.07
N VAL A 68 -11.23 13.78 9.62
CA VAL A 68 -9.98 14.55 9.58
C VAL A 68 -9.00 13.82 10.49
N SER A 69 -8.02 13.17 9.89
CA SER A 69 -7.05 12.35 10.60
C SER A 69 -5.92 13.20 11.18
N GLY A 70 -5.26 12.70 12.23
CA GLY A 70 -4.07 13.30 12.84
C GLY A 70 -2.81 13.21 11.97
N TYR A 71 -2.95 13.39 10.66
CA TYR A 71 -1.90 13.30 9.65
C TYR A 71 -1.94 14.53 8.74
N ASP A 72 -0.82 14.84 8.12
CA ASP A 72 -0.75 15.79 7.01
C ASP A 72 -0.61 15.03 5.70
N THR A 73 -0.82 15.71 4.58
CA THR A 73 -0.72 15.12 3.24
C THR A 73 0.34 15.83 2.42
N VAL A 74 1.27 15.07 1.84
CA VAL A 74 2.18 15.56 0.79
C VAL A 74 1.63 15.13 -0.57
N THR A 75 1.38 16.09 -1.45
CA THR A 75 0.83 15.88 -2.79
C THR A 75 1.89 16.13 -3.87
N VAL A 76 1.96 15.23 -4.85
CA VAL A 76 2.91 15.26 -5.98
C VAL A 76 2.25 14.77 -7.27
N ALA A 77 2.83 15.09 -8.43
CA ALA A 77 2.39 14.58 -9.72
C ALA A 77 2.41 13.03 -9.76
N LEU A 78 1.45 12.43 -10.47
CA LEU A 78 1.22 10.97 -10.44
C LEU A 78 2.50 10.17 -10.71
N ARG A 79 3.21 10.48 -11.80
CA ARG A 79 4.40 9.72 -12.19
C ARG A 79 5.53 9.81 -11.17
N HIS A 80 5.78 11.02 -10.67
CA HIS A 80 6.77 11.27 -9.63
C HIS A 80 6.42 10.54 -8.33
N GLY A 81 5.14 10.59 -7.96
CA GLY A 81 4.62 9.86 -6.82
C GLY A 81 4.74 8.34 -6.96
N LEU A 82 4.39 7.76 -8.11
CA LEU A 82 4.46 6.30 -8.32
C LEU A 82 5.90 5.78 -8.26
N GLU A 83 6.84 6.50 -8.85
CA GLU A 83 8.26 6.17 -8.73
C GLU A 83 8.72 6.22 -7.26
N ALA A 84 8.30 7.24 -6.52
CA ALA A 84 8.60 7.33 -5.09
C ALA A 84 7.92 6.20 -4.27
N VAL A 85 6.70 5.79 -4.62
CA VAL A 85 6.02 4.63 -4.01
C VAL A 85 6.86 3.37 -4.21
N ASP A 86 7.37 3.12 -5.41
CA ASP A 86 8.17 1.93 -5.69
C ASP A 86 9.47 1.92 -4.87
N ILE A 87 10.18 3.05 -4.81
CA ILE A 87 11.36 3.22 -3.93
C ILE A 87 11.01 2.94 -2.46
N LEU A 88 9.92 3.52 -1.96
CA LEU A 88 9.47 3.35 -0.58
C LEU A 88 9.06 1.90 -0.26
N ARG A 89 8.47 1.18 -1.22
CA ARG A 89 8.09 -0.23 -1.09
C ARG A 89 9.31 -1.12 -1.02
N LEU A 90 10.32 -0.87 -1.86
CA LEU A 90 11.62 -1.56 -1.79
C LEU A 90 12.28 -1.36 -0.41
N ARG A 91 12.13 -0.17 0.18
CA ARG A 91 12.66 0.18 1.51
C ARG A 91 11.79 -0.28 2.69
N ARG A 92 10.62 -0.89 2.44
CA ARG A 92 9.62 -1.21 3.49
C ARG A 92 9.19 0.01 4.32
N ALA A 93 9.31 1.20 3.75
CA ALA A 93 9.02 2.47 4.39
C ALA A 93 7.71 3.11 3.89
N CYS A 94 7.03 2.50 2.92
CA CYS A 94 5.79 3.03 2.37
C CYS A 94 4.66 2.99 3.41
N GLY A 95 4.12 4.16 3.75
CA GLY A 95 2.88 4.31 4.49
C GLY A 95 1.66 4.26 3.56
N VAL A 96 0.55 4.83 4.02
CA VAL A 96 -0.66 4.93 3.20
C VAL A 96 -0.53 6.00 2.12
N VAL A 97 -1.04 5.70 0.93
CA VAL A 97 -0.94 6.56 -0.26
C VAL A 97 -2.24 6.52 -1.02
N LEU A 98 -2.73 7.71 -1.34
CA LEU A 98 -4.00 7.93 -2.01
C LEU A 98 -3.79 8.57 -3.38
N GLN A 99 -4.52 8.10 -4.39
CA GLN A 99 -4.60 8.78 -5.68
C GLN A 99 -5.71 9.84 -5.69
N SER A 100 -5.46 10.97 -6.32
CA SER A 100 -6.51 11.98 -6.54
C SER A 100 -7.61 11.46 -7.47
N ARG A 101 -8.82 12.02 -7.35
CA ARG A 101 -9.98 11.59 -8.14
C ARG A 101 -9.78 11.68 -9.65
N ASN A 102 -9.04 12.67 -10.11
CA ASN A 102 -8.71 12.87 -11.52
C ASN A 102 -7.50 12.02 -11.99
N GLY A 103 -6.90 11.23 -11.09
CA GLY A 103 -5.74 10.39 -11.37
C GLY A 103 -4.44 11.15 -11.59
N SER A 104 -4.38 12.47 -11.45
CA SER A 104 -3.20 13.25 -11.83
C SER A 104 -2.14 13.40 -10.74
N THR A 105 -2.48 13.11 -9.48
CA THR A 105 -1.59 13.31 -8.32
C THR A 105 -1.71 12.18 -7.32
N LEU A 106 -0.64 11.98 -6.55
CA LEU A 106 -0.64 11.12 -5.36
C LEU A 106 -0.50 11.96 -4.10
N SER A 107 -1.13 11.48 -3.03
CA SER A 107 -1.19 12.06 -1.71
C SER A 107 -0.64 11.05 -0.71
N PHE A 108 0.53 11.36 -0.14
CA PHE A 108 1.19 10.57 0.89
C PHE A 108 0.80 11.10 2.26
N PHE A 109 0.40 10.19 3.16
CA PHE A 109 0.13 10.57 4.54
C PHE A 109 1.45 10.61 5.30
N VAL A 110 1.66 11.69 6.04
CA VAL A 110 2.84 11.94 6.88
C VAL A 110 2.39 12.36 8.27
N PRO A 111 3.24 12.30 9.31
CA PRO A 111 2.87 12.74 10.65
C PRO A 111 2.37 14.19 10.66
N ALA A 112 1.38 14.50 11.50
CA ALA A 112 0.88 15.86 11.67
C ALA A 112 2.00 16.85 12.08
N GLY A 113 1.89 18.09 11.62
CA GLY A 113 2.89 19.14 11.81
C GLY A 113 4.00 19.14 10.74
N THR A 114 4.03 18.14 9.86
CA THR A 114 4.94 18.11 8.71
C THR A 114 4.69 19.30 7.78
N SER A 115 3.43 19.71 7.59
CA SER A 115 3.08 20.80 6.67
C SER A 115 3.76 22.12 7.02
N ALA A 116 4.05 22.37 8.30
CA ALA A 116 4.69 23.59 8.77
C ALA A 116 6.18 23.69 8.39
N THR A 117 6.83 22.56 8.09
CA THR A 117 8.27 22.47 7.82
C THR A 117 8.58 21.83 6.47
N TRP A 118 7.56 21.51 5.69
CA TRP A 118 7.74 20.84 4.41
C TRP A 118 8.17 21.83 3.32
N HIS A 119 9.40 21.66 2.85
CA HIS A 119 9.93 22.39 1.72
C HIS A 119 10.61 21.41 0.76
N LEU A 120 9.95 21.12 -0.35
CA LEU A 120 10.52 20.37 -1.46
C LEU A 120 9.81 20.79 -2.76
N PRO A 121 10.52 21.38 -3.75
CA PRO A 121 9.93 21.77 -5.02
C PRO A 121 9.25 20.60 -5.74
N GLY A 122 8.16 20.89 -6.47
CA GLY A 122 7.35 19.87 -7.15
C GLY A 122 6.41 19.07 -6.21
N SER A 123 6.38 19.44 -4.92
CA SER A 123 5.45 18.87 -3.93
C SER A 123 4.80 19.96 -3.09
N SER A 124 3.59 19.71 -2.61
CA SER A 124 2.89 20.56 -1.65
C SER A 124 2.50 19.75 -0.42
N CYS A 125 2.55 20.35 0.76
CA CYS A 125 2.08 19.70 1.98
C CYS A 125 0.95 20.49 2.61
N THR A 126 -0.14 19.80 2.93
CA THR A 126 -1.35 20.40 3.52
C THR A 126 -1.66 19.70 4.85
N ALA A 127 -1.99 20.50 5.86
CA ALA A 127 -2.40 19.98 7.16
C ALA A 127 -3.75 19.27 7.08
N GLY A 128 -3.91 18.19 7.86
CA GLY A 128 -5.18 17.48 7.98
C GLY A 128 -5.49 16.61 6.76
N ALA A 129 -5.17 15.33 6.87
CA ALA A 129 -5.44 14.34 5.84
C ALA A 129 -6.86 13.76 5.98
N LEU A 130 -7.50 13.53 4.84
CA LEU A 130 -8.83 12.94 4.73
C LEU A 130 -8.68 11.43 4.62
N LEU A 131 -9.06 10.69 5.67
CA LEU A 131 -9.07 9.23 5.61
C LEU A 131 -10.34 8.74 4.90
N LEU A 132 -10.16 8.02 3.81
CA LEU A 132 -11.26 7.42 3.06
C LEU A 132 -11.63 6.04 3.60
N PRO A 133 -12.83 5.53 3.28
CA PRO A 133 -13.17 4.13 3.55
C PRO A 133 -12.09 3.19 3.00
N ALA A 134 -11.74 2.14 3.76
CA ALA A 134 -10.66 1.22 3.39
C ALA A 134 -10.84 0.53 2.02
N ALA A 135 -12.09 0.40 1.56
CA ALA A 135 -12.43 -0.17 0.27
C ALA A 135 -12.46 0.84 -0.90
N ASP A 136 -12.09 2.11 -0.67
CA ASP A 136 -12.07 3.12 -1.75
C ASP A 136 -11.05 2.74 -2.83
N PRO A 137 -11.43 2.72 -4.12
CA PRO A 137 -10.55 2.27 -5.20
C PRO A 137 -9.35 3.19 -5.45
N ARG A 138 -9.32 4.38 -4.85
CA ARG A 138 -8.21 5.34 -5.01
C ARG A 138 -6.99 5.01 -4.17
N TRP A 139 -7.08 4.03 -3.26
CA TRP A 139 -5.92 3.61 -2.49
C TRP A 139 -4.85 3.00 -3.41
N VAL A 140 -3.69 3.66 -3.47
CA VAL A 140 -2.48 3.05 -4.07
C VAL A 140 -1.83 2.14 -3.04
N MET A 141 -1.77 2.61 -1.78
CA MET A 141 -1.38 1.81 -0.62
C MET A 141 -2.45 2.02 0.47
N PRO A 142 -3.36 1.04 0.66
CA PRO A 142 -4.42 1.17 1.64
C PRO A 142 -3.87 1.07 3.08
N PRO A 143 -4.61 1.59 4.08
CA PRO A 143 -4.32 1.28 5.49
C PRO A 143 -4.37 -0.23 5.72
N ALA A 144 -3.40 -0.75 6.47
CA ALA A 144 -3.28 -2.18 6.79
C ALA A 144 -3.51 -2.41 8.29
N GLY A 145 -4.09 -3.56 8.65
CA GLY A 145 -4.34 -3.98 10.03
C GLY A 145 -5.81 -4.00 10.42
N ALA A 146 -6.15 -4.78 11.47
CA ALA A 146 -7.52 -4.98 11.95
C ALA A 146 -8.17 -3.68 12.47
N ASP A 147 -7.35 -2.75 12.95
CA ASP A 147 -7.80 -1.45 13.48
C ASP A 147 -7.90 -0.36 12.40
N CYS A 148 -7.61 -0.69 11.13
CA CYS A 148 -7.61 0.24 9.98
C CYS A 148 -6.77 1.51 10.17
N GLY A 149 -5.81 1.51 11.10
CA GLY A 149 -4.95 2.65 11.39
C GLY A 149 -4.05 2.95 10.19
N ALA A 150 -4.19 4.14 9.60
CA ALA A 150 -3.27 4.59 8.56
C ALA A 150 -1.86 4.74 9.14
N ARG A 151 -0.91 3.92 8.66
CA ARG A 151 0.51 4.12 8.96
C ARG A 151 1.05 5.29 8.13
N PRO A 152 1.46 6.42 8.72
CA PRO A 152 2.07 7.50 7.96
C PRO A 152 3.49 7.13 7.50
N THR A 153 3.93 7.70 6.39
CA THR A 153 5.31 7.64 5.93
C THR A 153 6.13 8.68 6.70
N ASP A 154 7.32 8.32 7.18
CA ASP A 154 8.23 9.30 7.77
C ASP A 154 8.55 10.42 6.77
N ALA A 155 8.45 11.67 7.19
CA ALA A 155 8.58 12.82 6.30
C ALA A 155 9.98 12.93 5.67
N TRP A 156 11.03 12.60 6.43
CA TRP A 156 12.40 12.65 5.92
C TRP A 156 12.64 11.54 4.88
N VAL A 157 12.15 10.34 5.17
CA VAL A 157 12.21 9.20 4.23
C VAL A 157 11.44 9.49 2.94
N LEU A 158 10.25 10.09 3.04
CA LEU A 158 9.47 10.52 1.88
C LEU A 158 10.24 11.55 1.04
N ARG A 159 10.85 12.55 1.68
CA ARG A 159 11.65 13.57 0.97
C ARG A 159 12.81 12.95 0.21
N SER A 160 13.55 12.03 0.86
CA SER A 160 14.64 11.29 0.21
C SER A 160 14.14 10.50 -1.01
N ALA A 161 13.02 9.78 -0.87
CA ALA A 161 12.44 9.00 -1.96
C ALA A 161 11.96 9.88 -3.12
N LEU A 162 11.36 11.04 -2.84
CA LEU A 162 10.95 11.99 -3.88
C LEU A 162 12.16 12.58 -4.63
N CYS A 163 13.24 12.92 -3.96
CA CYS A 163 14.46 13.37 -4.64
C CYS A 163 15.03 12.28 -5.56
N GLU A 164 15.09 11.04 -5.07
CA GLU A 164 15.58 9.91 -5.85
C GLU A 164 14.68 9.60 -7.05
N ALA A 165 13.36 9.62 -6.86
CA ALA A 165 12.40 9.46 -7.94
C ALA A 165 12.59 10.53 -9.03
N ALA A 166 12.83 11.79 -8.64
CA ALA A 166 13.11 12.84 -9.61
C ALA A 166 14.41 12.56 -10.39
N CYS A 167 15.45 12.04 -9.74
CA CYS A 167 16.68 11.62 -10.39
C CYS A 167 16.44 10.46 -11.36
N THR A 168 15.70 9.41 -10.96
CA THR A 168 15.39 8.27 -11.83
C THR A 168 14.62 8.69 -13.07
N LEU A 169 13.58 9.52 -12.91
CA LEU A 169 12.78 10.01 -14.03
C LEU A 169 13.59 10.92 -14.96
N THR A 170 14.46 11.77 -14.39
CA THR A 170 15.37 12.62 -15.19
C THR A 170 16.33 11.77 -16.00
N ALA A 171 16.94 10.74 -15.38
CA ALA A 171 17.83 9.81 -16.08
C ALA A 171 17.09 9.03 -17.18
N GLY A 172 15.80 8.74 -16.99
CA GLY A 172 14.92 8.14 -17.98
C GLY A 172 14.39 9.09 -19.06
N GLY A 173 14.75 10.38 -19.04
CA GLY A 173 14.31 11.36 -20.04
C GLY A 173 12.88 11.89 -19.85
N LEU A 174 12.33 11.82 -18.63
CA LEU A 174 10.94 12.17 -18.33
C LEU A 174 10.77 13.48 -17.54
N GLY A 175 11.77 14.38 -17.48
CA GLY A 175 11.69 15.64 -16.71
C GLY A 175 11.21 16.88 -17.50
N PRO A 176 10.57 17.90 -16.87
CA PRO A 176 10.12 18.00 -15.47
C PRO A 176 8.61 17.71 -15.31
N PHE A 177 8.20 17.42 -14.07
CA PHE A 177 6.86 17.00 -13.63
C PHE A 177 6.32 17.96 -12.57
#